data_AF-A0A0S8E3Z6-F1
#
_entry.id   AF-A0A0S8E3Z6-F1
#
_cell.length_a   1.000
_cell.length_b   1.000
_cell.length_c   1.000
_cell.angle_alpha   90.00
_cell.angle_beta   90.00
_cell.angle_gamma   90.00
#
_symmetry.space_group_name_H-M   'P 1'
#
loop_
_entity.id
_entity.type
_entity.pdbx_description
1 polymer ?
#
loop_
_entity_poly.entity_id
_entity_poly.type
_entity_poly.pdbx_seq_one_letter_code
_entity_poly.pdbx_strand_id
1 'polypeptide(L)'
;MDKGADGQSRPNILFMLTDDQRFDDLGCMGNKIIQTPNLDKLAADGVIFNNAFVTTAICCSSRASILTGQHMRRHRIYDFATPLSSEAMDNTYPVLLRKSGYRTGFLGKMAIGSPSQEIRHLSLPADKFDFWFGFPQSINFRQVVDGKERFLTTLLAEKAIEFLRTNPADKPFCLSISFKAPHGPWNFFDPHVPNPYDNAEIPPPASYTRQAYEAQPEFLRKSLNGSGKWPEDPHKRFLDNARTCYRLITGMDSAVGRIM
;
A
#
# COMPACT_ATOMS: atom_id res chain seq x y z
N MET A 1 17.02 1.23 42.94
CA MET A 1 15.58 1.14 42.67
C MET A 1 15.22 2.36 41.87
N ASP A 2 15.00 2.17 40.57
CA ASP A 2 14.50 3.22 39.69
C ASP A 2 13.21 2.69 39.08
N LYS A 3 12.08 3.08 39.69
CA LYS A 3 10.74 2.75 39.20
C LYS A 3 10.40 3.78 38.12
N GLY A 4 10.91 3.57 36.92
CA GLY A 4 10.48 4.31 35.74
C GLY A 4 9.06 3.90 35.36
N ALA A 5 8.14 4.87 35.41
CA ALA A 5 6.78 4.91 34.84
C ALA A 5 6.04 3.57 34.66
N ASP A 6 5.00 3.36 35.48
CA ASP A 6 3.93 2.35 35.37
C ASP A 6 3.94 1.47 34.10
N GLY A 7 4.22 0.18 34.27
CA GLY A 7 3.47 -0.99 33.75
C GLY A 7 2.78 -0.98 32.38
N GLN A 8 3.04 -0.03 31.48
CA GLN A 8 2.42 0.03 30.18
C GLN A 8 3.03 -1.05 29.30
N SER A 9 2.20 -2.04 28.98
CA SER A 9 2.55 -3.05 27.98
C SER A 9 2.93 -2.35 26.68
N ARG A 10 4.06 -2.77 26.11
CA ARG A 10 4.51 -2.27 24.81
C ARG A 10 3.40 -2.48 23.78
N PRO A 11 2.99 -1.45 23.00
CA PRO A 11 1.85 -1.58 22.12
C PRO A 11 2.18 -2.49 20.93
N ASN A 12 1.15 -3.16 20.43
CA ASN A 12 1.21 -3.80 19.12
C ASN A 12 1.07 -2.73 18.02
N ILE A 13 1.77 -2.92 16.91
CA ILE A 13 1.80 -2.00 15.78
C ILE A 13 1.27 -2.72 14.54
N LEU A 14 0.18 -2.22 13.99
CA LEU A 14 -0.32 -2.62 12.67
C LEU A 14 -0.12 -1.45 11.71
N PHE A 15 0.80 -1.59 10.76
CA PHE A 15 1.06 -0.59 9.73
C PHE A 15 0.45 -1.05 8.41
N MET A 16 -0.49 -0.29 7.86
CA MET A 16 -1.14 -0.60 6.60
C MET A 16 -0.82 0.46 5.54
N LEU A 17 -0.47 0.01 4.34
CA LEU A 17 -0.13 0.85 3.21
C LEU A 17 -0.88 0.36 1.96
N THR A 18 -1.54 1.27 1.26
CA THR A 18 -2.11 1.03 -0.07
C THR A 18 -1.23 1.65 -1.15
N ASP A 19 -1.38 1.17 -2.39
CA ASP A 19 -0.50 1.50 -3.51
C ASP A 19 -1.28 2.32 -4.55
N ASP A 20 -0.83 3.55 -4.82
CA ASP A 20 -1.48 4.53 -5.72
C ASP A 20 -2.91 4.98 -5.32
N GLN A 21 -3.27 4.87 -4.04
CA GLN A 21 -4.53 5.43 -3.54
C GLN A 21 -4.43 6.95 -3.39
N ARG A 22 -5.43 7.70 -3.88
CA ARG A 22 -5.53 9.14 -3.65
C ARG A 22 -6.11 9.42 -2.26
N PHE A 23 -5.74 10.57 -1.70
CA PHE A 23 -6.23 11.01 -0.40
C PHE A 23 -7.76 11.20 -0.38
N ASP A 24 -8.39 11.52 -1.51
CA ASP A 24 -9.82 11.77 -1.65
C ASP A 24 -10.63 10.55 -2.11
N ASP A 25 -10.01 9.38 -2.21
CA ASP A 25 -10.68 8.10 -2.47
C ASP A 25 -11.08 7.41 -1.14
N LEU A 26 -11.69 8.17 -0.22
CA LEU A 26 -12.14 7.71 1.11
C LEU A 26 -13.41 8.45 1.57
N GLY A 27 -14.34 7.73 2.20
CA GLY A 27 -15.56 8.29 2.77
C GLY A 27 -15.27 9.34 3.85
N CYS A 28 -14.37 9.04 4.78
CA CYS A 28 -13.93 9.96 5.83
C CYS A 28 -13.22 11.22 5.32
N MET A 29 -12.81 11.25 4.05
CA MET A 29 -12.22 12.42 3.39
C MET A 29 -13.26 13.20 2.56
N GLY A 30 -14.55 12.92 2.74
CA GLY A 30 -15.67 13.65 2.14
C GLY A 30 -16.19 13.05 0.82
N ASN A 31 -15.65 11.91 0.39
CA ASN A 31 -16.13 11.23 -0.81
C ASN A 31 -17.44 10.49 -0.53
N LYS A 32 -18.54 10.95 -1.14
CA LYS A 32 -19.88 10.39 -0.89
C LYS A 32 -20.23 9.18 -1.74
N ILE A 33 -19.39 8.83 -2.71
CA ILE A 33 -19.67 7.76 -3.68
C ILE A 33 -18.96 6.47 -3.27
N ILE A 34 -17.70 6.57 -2.88
CA ILE A 34 -16.91 5.40 -2.46
C ILE A 34 -17.41 4.84 -1.12
N GLN A 35 -17.36 3.51 -0.99
CA GLN A 35 -17.74 2.79 0.21
C GLN A 35 -16.50 2.29 0.93
N THR A 36 -16.10 2.96 2.00
CA THR A 36 -14.96 2.59 2.85
C THR A 36 -15.32 2.55 4.34
N PRO A 37 -16.39 1.85 4.74
CA PRO A 37 -16.92 1.93 6.10
C PRO A 37 -15.92 1.48 7.18
N ASN A 38 -14.99 0.58 6.89
CA ASN A 38 -14.03 0.09 7.88
C ASN A 38 -12.91 1.12 8.13
N LEU A 39 -12.40 1.74 7.07
CA LEU A 39 -11.45 2.84 7.17
C LEU A 39 -12.09 4.10 7.75
N ASP A 40 -13.36 4.36 7.43
CA ASP A 40 -14.11 5.47 8.00
C ASP A 40 -14.28 5.30 9.51
N LYS A 41 -14.57 4.07 9.96
CA LYS A 41 -14.60 3.73 11.39
C LYS A 41 -13.23 3.89 12.05
N LEU A 42 -12.17 3.38 11.42
CA LEU A 42 -10.80 3.55 11.92
C LEU A 42 -10.43 5.03 12.07
N ALA A 43 -10.85 5.86 11.13
CA ALA A 43 -10.63 7.29 11.17
C ALA A 43 -11.45 7.99 12.28
N ALA A 44 -12.69 7.55 12.52
CA ALA A 44 -13.54 8.05 13.60
C ALA A 44 -12.99 7.72 15.00
N ASP A 45 -12.35 6.57 15.16
CA ASP A 45 -11.70 6.13 16.41
C ASP A 45 -10.24 6.66 16.54
N GLY A 46 -9.77 7.45 15.56
CA GLY A 46 -8.36 7.81 15.43
C GLY A 46 -8.11 9.29 15.09
N VAL A 47 -6.99 9.54 14.41
CA VAL A 47 -6.56 10.87 13.99
C VAL A 47 -6.28 10.87 12.49
N ILE A 48 -6.89 11.81 11.78
CA ILE A 48 -6.63 12.05 10.35
C ILE A 48 -5.59 13.17 10.21
N PHE A 49 -4.54 12.90 9.45
CA PHE A 49 -3.58 13.92 9.03
C PHE A 49 -3.98 14.47 7.65
N ASN A 50 -4.69 15.60 7.63
CA ASN A 50 -5.15 16.24 6.38
C ASN A 50 -4.02 16.74 5.46
N ASN A 51 -2.81 16.87 6.01
CA ASN A 51 -1.63 17.38 5.32
C ASN A 51 -0.46 16.40 5.46
N ALA A 52 -0.65 15.17 4.96
CA ALA A 52 0.38 14.14 4.92
C ALA A 52 0.91 13.99 3.49
N PHE A 53 2.21 14.21 3.30
CA PHE A 53 2.85 14.19 1.98
C PHE A 53 3.99 13.17 1.93
N VAL A 54 4.05 12.42 0.83
CA VAL A 54 5.23 11.62 0.50
C VAL A 54 6.39 12.53 0.08
N THR A 55 7.62 12.09 0.33
CA THR A 55 8.84 12.82 -0.07
C THR A 55 9.09 12.75 -1.57
N THR A 56 8.76 11.61 -2.20
CA THR A 56 8.87 11.38 -3.64
C THR A 56 7.67 10.55 -4.10
N ALA A 57 6.93 11.03 -5.12
CA ALA A 57 5.74 10.36 -5.66
C ALA A 57 6.08 9.21 -6.64
N ILE A 58 6.87 8.24 -6.18
CA ILE A 58 7.17 6.99 -6.90
C ILE A 58 7.35 5.84 -5.92
N CYS A 59 6.85 4.65 -6.27
CA CYS A 59 6.76 3.49 -5.38
C CYS A 59 8.07 3.15 -4.65
N CYS A 60 9.16 2.87 -5.37
CA CYS A 60 10.41 2.40 -4.76
C CYS A 60 11.01 3.41 -3.77
N SER A 61 11.09 4.68 -4.15
CA SER A 61 11.64 5.74 -3.30
C SER A 61 10.75 6.03 -2.09
N SER A 62 9.42 6.10 -2.29
CA SER A 62 8.47 6.32 -1.20
C SER A 62 8.52 5.20 -0.17
N ARG A 63 8.54 3.93 -0.62
CA ARG A 63 8.63 2.76 0.25
C ARG A 63 9.96 2.70 1.00
N ALA A 64 11.07 3.02 0.32
CA ALA A 64 12.37 3.13 0.98
C ALA A 64 12.37 4.24 2.04
N SER A 65 11.75 5.40 1.77
CA SER A 65 11.58 6.47 2.76
C SER A 65 10.76 6.03 3.97
N ILE A 66 9.64 5.32 3.76
CA ILE A 66 8.79 4.78 4.84
C ILE A 66 9.59 3.79 5.72
N LEU A 67 10.30 2.84 5.11
CA LEU A 67 11.02 1.81 5.87
C LEU A 67 12.22 2.38 6.64
N THR A 68 12.97 3.29 6.03
CA THR A 68 14.22 3.81 6.60
C THR A 68 14.04 5.06 7.44
N GLY A 69 12.92 5.77 7.31
CA GLY A 69 12.73 7.10 7.90
C GLY A 69 13.63 8.18 7.28
N GLN A 70 14.16 7.95 6.07
CA GLN A 70 15.13 8.85 5.42
C GLN A 70 14.56 9.43 4.13
N HIS A 71 15.02 10.63 3.76
CA HIS A 71 14.75 11.17 2.42
C HIS A 71 15.50 10.41 1.32
N MET A 72 14.96 10.46 0.10
CA MET A 72 15.53 9.84 -1.10
C MET A 72 17.02 10.12 -1.31
N ARG A 73 17.48 11.34 -1.02
CA ARG A 73 18.89 11.74 -1.12
C ARG A 73 19.82 10.92 -0.21
N ARG A 74 19.32 10.42 0.92
CA ARG A 74 20.11 9.65 1.89
C ARG A 74 20.07 8.16 1.61
N HIS A 75 18.89 7.60 1.33
CA HIS A 75 18.77 6.16 1.05
C HIS A 75 19.11 5.78 -0.41
N ARG A 76 19.20 6.75 -1.34
CA ARG A 76 19.67 6.60 -2.73
C ARG A 76 18.92 5.58 -3.60
N ILE A 77 17.65 5.33 -3.29
CA ILE A 77 16.79 4.48 -4.13
C ILE A 77 16.06 5.39 -5.11
N TYR A 78 16.55 5.45 -6.35
CA TYR A 78 16.05 6.32 -7.42
C TYR A 78 15.28 5.56 -8.52
N ASP A 79 15.34 4.24 -8.50
CA ASP A 79 14.78 3.37 -9.53
C ASP A 79 14.25 2.06 -8.90
N PHE A 80 13.65 1.21 -9.72
CA PHE A 80 13.13 -0.09 -9.30
C PHE A 80 14.17 -1.22 -9.33
N ALA A 81 15.40 -0.96 -9.74
CA ALA A 81 16.46 -1.96 -9.88
C ALA A 81 17.33 -2.03 -8.62
N THR A 82 17.62 -0.89 -8.02
CA THR A 82 18.51 -0.72 -6.87
C THR A 82 17.81 -1.16 -5.58
N PRO A 83 18.31 -2.20 -4.87
CA PRO A 83 17.80 -2.58 -3.57
C PRO A 83 18.39 -1.72 -2.45
N LEU A 84 17.82 -1.79 -1.25
CA LEU A 84 18.55 -1.38 -0.04
C LEU A 84 19.74 -2.31 0.18
N SER A 85 20.87 -1.77 0.65
CA SER A 85 21.95 -2.61 1.16
C SER A 85 21.48 -3.36 2.41
N SER A 86 22.14 -4.48 2.75
CA SER A 86 21.86 -5.21 3.99
C SER A 86 21.95 -4.30 5.22
N GLU A 87 22.95 -3.42 5.27
CA GLU A 87 23.12 -2.45 6.35
C GLU A 87 21.97 -1.44 6.42
N ALA A 88 21.51 -0.92 5.29
CA ALA A 88 20.36 -0.01 5.27
C ALA A 88 19.08 -0.73 5.71
N MET A 89 18.88 -1.97 5.26
CA MET A 89 17.75 -2.81 5.67
C MET A 89 17.75 -3.08 7.18
N ASP A 90 18.93 -3.30 7.78
CA ASP A 90 19.11 -3.54 9.21
C ASP A 90 18.77 -2.33 10.10
N ASN A 91 18.64 -1.15 9.49
CA ASN A 91 18.25 0.11 10.14
C ASN A 91 16.82 0.56 9.78
N THR A 92 16.01 -0.31 9.15
CA THR A 92 14.60 -0.02 8.91
C THR A 92 13.75 -0.22 10.17
N TYR A 93 12.63 0.51 10.27
CA TYR A 93 11.78 0.45 11.46
C TYR A 93 11.32 -0.98 11.84
N PRO A 94 10.95 -1.89 10.91
CA PRO A 94 10.53 -3.23 11.30
C PRO A 94 11.70 -4.04 11.85
N VAL A 95 12.90 -3.89 11.31
CA VAL A 95 14.08 -4.63 11.78
C VAL A 95 14.57 -4.09 13.11
N LEU A 96 14.52 -2.78 13.33
CA LEU A 96 14.82 -2.17 14.62
C LEU A 96 13.82 -2.58 15.71
N LEU A 97 12.53 -2.68 15.38
CA LEU A 97 11.51 -3.21 16.30
C LEU A 97 11.77 -4.68 16.64
N ARG A 98 12.13 -5.51 15.64
CA ARG A 98 12.52 -6.91 15.84
C ARG A 98 13.68 -7.04 16.82
N LYS A 99 14.76 -6.26 16.60
CA LYS A 99 15.92 -6.20 17.51
C LYS A 99 15.54 -5.75 18.93
N SER A 100 14.47 -4.97 19.05
CA SER A 100 13.92 -4.50 20.33
C SER A 100 12.95 -5.49 20.98
N GLY A 101 12.79 -6.70 20.43
CA GLY A 101 12.00 -7.80 20.99
C GLY A 101 10.55 -7.89 20.52
N TYR A 102 10.15 -7.11 19.50
CA TYR A 102 8.87 -7.31 18.83
C TYR A 102 8.94 -8.56 17.94
N ARG A 103 7.81 -9.27 17.80
CA ARG A 103 7.63 -10.18 16.67
C ARG A 103 7.30 -9.34 15.44
N THR A 104 7.99 -9.55 14.32
CA THR A 104 7.75 -8.72 13.14
C THR A 104 7.29 -9.50 11.93
N GLY A 105 6.35 -8.92 11.19
CA GLY A 105 5.82 -9.50 9.96
C GLY A 105 5.76 -8.48 8.84
N PHE A 106 5.98 -8.94 7.61
CA PHE A 106 5.78 -8.14 6.40
C PHE A 106 4.96 -8.91 5.37
N LEU A 107 3.83 -8.34 4.98
CA LEU A 107 2.91 -8.89 4.00
C LEU A 107 2.77 -7.89 2.86
N GLY A 108 2.86 -8.35 1.62
CA GLY A 108 2.52 -7.53 0.47
C GLY A 108 3.70 -7.00 -0.34
N LYS A 109 3.48 -5.86 -0.99
CA LYS A 109 4.41 -5.28 -1.96
C LYS A 109 5.65 -4.69 -1.28
N MET A 110 6.84 -5.22 -1.57
CA MET A 110 8.12 -4.63 -1.15
C MET A 110 8.58 -3.53 -2.13
N ALA A 111 8.70 -3.88 -3.41
CA ALA A 111 9.01 -2.98 -4.53
C ALA A 111 10.22 -2.03 -4.33
N ILE A 112 11.25 -2.52 -3.65
CA ILE A 112 12.56 -1.86 -3.57
C ILE A 112 13.60 -2.85 -4.10
N GLY A 113 14.23 -2.51 -5.23
CA GLY A 113 15.13 -3.39 -5.95
C GLY A 113 14.45 -4.39 -6.89
N SER A 114 15.20 -4.83 -7.90
CA SER A 114 14.75 -5.84 -8.85
C SER A 114 14.95 -7.23 -8.27
N PRO A 115 13.98 -8.14 -8.35
CA PRO A 115 14.09 -9.49 -7.80
C PRO A 115 14.91 -10.43 -8.70
N SER A 116 15.97 -9.94 -9.36
CA SER A 116 16.91 -10.78 -10.13
C SER A 116 17.64 -11.74 -9.19
N GLN A 117 18.06 -12.91 -9.70
CA GLN A 117 18.58 -13.99 -8.85
C GLN A 117 19.71 -13.53 -7.91
N GLU A 118 20.63 -12.72 -8.42
CA GLU A 118 21.82 -12.25 -7.69
C GLU A 118 21.48 -11.35 -6.48
N ILE A 119 20.49 -10.47 -6.62
CA ILE A 119 20.11 -9.48 -5.59
C ILE A 119 18.72 -9.74 -4.97
N ARG A 120 18.13 -10.90 -5.25
CA ARG A 120 16.79 -11.27 -4.77
C ARG A 120 16.68 -11.21 -3.25
N HIS A 121 17.71 -11.67 -2.55
CA HIS A 121 17.77 -11.66 -1.09
C HIS A 121 17.75 -10.25 -0.49
N LEU A 122 18.24 -9.24 -1.23
CA LEU A 122 18.14 -7.83 -0.83
C LEU A 122 16.77 -7.22 -1.16
N SER A 123 16.20 -7.59 -2.31
CA SER A 123 14.93 -7.04 -2.79
C SER A 123 13.69 -7.71 -2.15
N LEU A 124 13.86 -8.92 -1.62
CA LEU A 124 12.86 -9.70 -0.89
C LEU A 124 13.50 -10.30 0.39
N PRO A 125 13.82 -9.45 1.38
CA PRO A 125 14.61 -9.83 2.56
C PRO A 125 13.77 -10.58 3.61
N ALA A 126 13.27 -11.76 3.24
CA ALA A 126 12.39 -12.56 4.08
C ALA A 126 13.02 -12.94 5.44
N ASP A 127 14.35 -13.15 5.47
CA ASP A 127 15.13 -13.47 6.66
C ASP A 127 15.13 -12.35 7.73
N LYS A 128 14.76 -11.13 7.34
CA LYS A 128 14.68 -9.97 8.24
C LYS A 128 13.39 -9.92 9.07
N PHE A 129 12.42 -10.79 8.79
CA PHE A 129 11.12 -10.83 9.47
C PHE A 129 10.85 -12.21 10.09
N ASP A 130 10.02 -12.26 11.14
CA ASP A 130 9.59 -13.53 11.74
C ASP A 130 8.40 -14.15 10.98
N PHE A 131 7.71 -13.36 10.16
CA PHE A 131 6.63 -13.81 9.28
C PHE A 131 6.65 -13.04 7.95
N TRP A 132 6.68 -13.75 6.83
CA TRP A 132 6.88 -13.13 5.52
C TRP A 132 5.89 -13.63 4.48
N PHE A 133 5.22 -12.70 3.82
CA PHE A 133 4.50 -12.92 2.56
C PHE A 133 4.71 -11.70 1.65
N GLY A 134 5.97 -11.36 1.38
CA GLY A 134 6.33 -10.23 0.53
C GLY A 134 6.54 -10.59 -0.94
N PHE A 135 6.19 -9.68 -1.84
CA PHE A 135 6.31 -9.84 -3.29
C PHE A 135 6.85 -8.57 -3.99
N PRO A 136 7.41 -8.68 -5.21
CA PRO A 136 8.01 -7.56 -5.94
C PRO A 136 6.97 -6.59 -6.52
N GLN A 137 7.44 -5.55 -7.23
CA GLN A 137 6.60 -4.54 -7.88
C GLN A 137 5.49 -5.15 -8.76
N SER A 138 5.85 -6.13 -9.59
CA SER A 138 4.96 -6.76 -10.56
C SER A 138 4.46 -8.11 -10.06
N ILE A 139 3.16 -8.20 -9.85
CA ILE A 139 2.44 -9.43 -9.50
C ILE A 139 0.98 -9.29 -9.98
N ASN A 140 0.34 -10.41 -10.32
CA ASN A 140 -1.07 -10.44 -10.70
C ASN A 140 -2.00 -10.29 -9.49
N PHE A 141 -3.19 -9.73 -9.65
CA PHE A 141 -4.20 -9.79 -8.58
C PHE A 141 -4.77 -11.20 -8.42
N ARG A 142 -4.84 -11.96 -9.52
CA ARG A 142 -5.16 -13.39 -9.47
C ARG A 142 -3.96 -14.19 -8.99
N GLN A 143 -4.17 -14.92 -7.91
CA GLN A 143 -3.23 -15.90 -7.36
C GLN A 143 -3.84 -17.29 -7.46
N VAL A 144 -3.01 -18.32 -7.60
CA VAL A 144 -3.45 -19.72 -7.52
C VAL A 144 -2.80 -20.34 -6.30
N VAL A 145 -3.62 -20.75 -5.33
CA VAL A 145 -3.18 -21.37 -4.07
C VAL A 145 -3.98 -22.66 -3.89
N ASP A 146 -3.29 -23.78 -3.72
CA ASP A 146 -3.90 -25.11 -3.58
C ASP A 146 -4.90 -25.44 -4.70
N GLY A 147 -4.56 -25.05 -5.94
CA GLY A 147 -5.39 -25.25 -7.13
C GLY A 147 -6.62 -24.34 -7.23
N LYS A 148 -6.82 -23.40 -6.29
CA LYS A 148 -7.95 -22.45 -6.30
C LYS A 148 -7.48 -21.04 -6.67
N GLU A 149 -8.27 -20.36 -7.50
CA GLU A 149 -8.06 -18.94 -7.76
C GLU A 149 -8.43 -18.11 -6.53
N ARG A 150 -7.53 -17.21 -6.14
CA ARG A 150 -7.67 -16.34 -4.97
C ARG A 150 -7.30 -14.92 -5.35
N PHE A 151 -8.02 -13.95 -4.80
CA PHE A 151 -7.67 -12.54 -4.96
C PHE A 151 -6.53 -12.15 -4.01
N LEU A 152 -5.55 -11.40 -4.51
CA LEU A 152 -4.33 -11.06 -3.78
C LEU A 152 -4.61 -10.33 -2.46
N THR A 153 -5.53 -9.37 -2.46
CA THR A 153 -5.92 -8.63 -1.24
C THR A 153 -6.58 -9.55 -0.21
N THR A 154 -7.39 -10.51 -0.67
CA THR A 154 -8.04 -11.53 0.17
C THR A 154 -7.01 -12.45 0.82
N LEU A 155 -5.96 -12.85 0.09
CA LEU A 155 -4.83 -13.61 0.65
C LEU A 155 -4.05 -12.81 1.68
N LEU A 156 -3.82 -11.51 1.44
CA LEU A 156 -3.13 -10.66 2.40
C LEU A 156 -3.90 -10.55 3.72
N ALA A 157 -5.23 -10.43 3.69
CA ALA A 157 -6.06 -10.45 4.89
C ALA A 157 -5.94 -11.78 5.65
N GLU A 158 -5.97 -12.91 4.95
CA GLU A 158 -5.83 -14.23 5.56
C GLU A 158 -4.46 -14.41 6.23
N LYS A 159 -3.39 -13.96 5.57
CA LYS A 159 -2.04 -13.99 6.14
C LYS A 159 -1.89 -13.04 7.34
N ALA A 160 -2.57 -11.91 7.34
CA ALA A 160 -2.61 -11.01 8.50
C ALA A 160 -3.33 -11.69 9.68
N ILE A 161 -4.49 -12.30 9.45
CA ILE A 161 -5.23 -13.05 10.48
C ILE A 161 -4.40 -14.23 11.02
N GLU A 162 -3.70 -14.95 10.14
CA GLU A 162 -2.77 -16.03 10.53
C GLU A 162 -1.67 -15.50 11.45
N PHE A 163 -1.03 -14.38 11.08
CA PHE A 163 -0.03 -13.73 11.93
C PHE A 163 -0.60 -13.37 13.30
N LEU A 164 -1.76 -12.70 13.35
CA LEU A 164 -2.40 -12.26 14.60
C LEU A 164 -2.75 -13.45 15.51
N ARG A 165 -3.32 -14.52 14.95
CA ARG A 165 -3.70 -15.74 15.71
C ARG A 165 -2.50 -16.51 16.26
N THR A 166 -1.37 -16.45 15.57
CA THR A 166 -0.14 -17.17 15.96
C THR A 166 0.79 -16.32 16.83
N ASN A 167 0.38 -15.10 17.20
CA ASN A 167 1.20 -14.24 18.04
C ASN A 167 1.20 -14.71 19.50
N PRO A 168 2.38 -14.91 20.13
CA PRO A 168 2.44 -15.18 21.57
C PRO A 168 1.81 -14.04 22.38
N ALA A 169 0.99 -14.38 23.38
CA ALA A 169 0.21 -13.40 24.14
C ALA A 169 1.08 -12.38 24.92
N ASP A 170 2.30 -12.77 25.28
CA ASP A 170 3.28 -11.98 26.03
C ASP A 170 4.27 -11.22 25.14
N LYS A 171 4.15 -11.33 23.82
CA LYS A 171 5.08 -10.72 22.87
C LYS A 171 4.41 -9.62 22.04
N PRO A 172 4.89 -8.35 22.10
CA PRO A 172 4.36 -7.31 21.24
C PRO A 172 4.73 -7.59 19.78
N PHE A 173 3.90 -7.14 18.84
CA PHE A 173 4.15 -7.34 17.42
C PHE A 173 4.20 -6.05 16.61
N CYS A 174 4.88 -6.10 15.47
CA CYS A 174 4.80 -5.11 14.41
C CYS A 174 4.49 -5.83 13.10
N LEU A 175 3.29 -5.65 12.57
CA LEU A 175 2.86 -6.21 11.29
C LEU A 175 2.72 -5.09 10.26
N SER A 176 3.51 -5.17 9.20
CA SER A 176 3.41 -4.26 8.05
C SER A 176 2.66 -4.95 6.92
N ILE A 177 1.52 -4.39 6.51
CA ILE A 177 0.69 -4.88 5.40
C ILE A 177 0.74 -3.84 4.29
N SER A 178 1.40 -4.19 3.19
CA SER A 178 1.47 -3.34 2.00
C SER A 178 0.60 -3.90 0.89
N PHE A 179 -0.66 -3.48 0.84
CA PHE A 179 -1.57 -3.82 -0.24
C PHE A 179 -1.03 -3.34 -1.60
N LYS A 180 -1.36 -4.11 -2.65
CA LYS A 180 -1.19 -3.67 -4.04
C LYS A 180 -2.39 -2.88 -4.55
N ALA A 181 -3.58 -3.10 -4.00
CA ALA A 181 -4.75 -2.30 -4.36
C ALA A 181 -4.54 -0.83 -3.92
N PRO A 182 -5.04 0.16 -4.70
CA PRO A 182 -5.71 0.03 -6.01
C PRO A 182 -4.80 -0.03 -7.25
N HIS A 183 -3.46 0.04 -7.13
CA HIS A 183 -2.52 0.01 -8.26
C HIS A 183 -2.74 -1.20 -9.19
N GLY A 184 -2.73 -0.97 -10.52
CA GLY A 184 -2.91 -2.01 -11.54
C GLY A 184 -1.75 -3.01 -11.73
N PRO A 185 -1.78 -3.84 -12.78
CA PRO A 185 -2.87 -3.97 -13.76
C PRO A 185 -4.12 -4.62 -13.14
N TRP A 186 -5.31 -4.17 -13.53
CA TRP A 186 -6.59 -4.61 -12.98
C TRP A 186 -7.11 -5.86 -13.70
N ASN A 187 -6.39 -6.96 -13.58
CA ASN A 187 -6.62 -8.18 -14.36
C ASN A 187 -7.52 -9.22 -13.67
N PHE A 188 -7.92 -8.98 -12.42
CA PHE A 188 -8.76 -9.88 -11.65
C PHE A 188 -9.43 -9.10 -10.51
N PHE A 189 -10.69 -9.40 -10.24
CA PHE A 189 -11.46 -8.84 -9.13
C PHE A 189 -12.02 -9.98 -8.30
N ASP A 190 -12.08 -9.80 -6.98
CA ASP A 190 -12.72 -10.77 -6.11
C ASP A 190 -14.23 -10.83 -6.44
N PRO A 191 -14.78 -11.99 -6.86
CA PRO A 191 -16.20 -12.12 -7.17
C PRO A 191 -17.09 -12.02 -5.93
N HIS A 192 -16.52 -12.17 -4.72
CA HIS A 192 -17.26 -12.07 -3.46
C HIS A 192 -17.36 -10.63 -2.92
N VAL A 193 -16.64 -9.69 -3.52
CA VAL A 193 -16.75 -8.26 -3.17
C VAL A 193 -17.77 -7.61 -4.09
N PRO A 194 -18.89 -7.07 -3.57
CA PRO A 194 -19.88 -6.36 -4.38
C PRO A 194 -19.25 -5.19 -5.15
N ASN A 195 -19.74 -4.96 -6.36
CA ASN A 195 -19.34 -3.82 -7.18
C ASN A 195 -20.52 -2.85 -7.37
N PRO A 196 -20.70 -1.86 -6.47
CA PRO A 196 -21.77 -0.88 -6.60
C PRO A 196 -21.48 0.20 -7.66
N TYR A 197 -20.32 0.17 -8.31
CA TYR A 197 -19.81 1.29 -9.11
C TYR A 197 -20.05 1.20 -10.60
N ASP A 198 -20.60 0.09 -11.12
CA ASP A 198 -20.73 -0.12 -12.59
C ASP A 198 -21.45 1.04 -13.30
N ASN A 199 -22.44 1.63 -12.63
CA ASN A 199 -23.22 2.77 -13.12
C ASN A 199 -23.01 4.04 -12.28
N ALA A 200 -21.99 4.10 -11.42
CA ALA A 200 -21.76 5.26 -10.57
C ALA A 200 -21.27 6.45 -11.40
N GLU A 201 -21.96 7.58 -11.30
CA GLU A 201 -21.47 8.85 -11.83
C GLU A 201 -20.47 9.45 -10.86
N ILE A 202 -19.20 9.53 -11.28
CA ILE A 202 -18.10 10.05 -10.48
C ILE A 202 -17.63 11.33 -11.16
N PRO A 203 -17.74 12.51 -10.50
CA PRO A 203 -17.28 13.75 -11.11
C PRO A 203 -15.75 13.73 -11.21
N PRO A 204 -15.18 14.12 -12.36
CA PRO A 204 -13.75 14.32 -12.45
C PRO A 204 -13.32 15.53 -11.61
N PRO A 205 -12.04 15.61 -11.20
CA PRO A 205 -11.54 16.82 -10.55
C PRO A 205 -11.66 18.01 -11.51
N ALA A 206 -11.83 19.21 -10.96
CA ALA A 206 -12.00 20.44 -11.75
C ALA A 206 -10.84 20.71 -12.74
N SER A 207 -9.66 20.18 -12.44
CA SER A 207 -8.47 20.26 -13.31
C SER A 207 -8.45 19.24 -14.45
N TYR A 208 -9.43 18.33 -14.55
CA TYR A 208 -9.50 17.34 -15.61
C TYR A 208 -10.09 17.94 -16.90
N THR A 209 -9.39 18.93 -17.46
CA THR A 209 -9.78 19.63 -18.68
C THR A 209 -8.63 19.64 -19.68
N ARG A 210 -8.98 19.76 -20.96
CA ARG A 210 -7.99 19.89 -22.04
C ARG A 210 -7.09 21.11 -21.82
N GLN A 211 -7.67 22.24 -21.40
CA GLN A 211 -6.93 23.46 -21.11
C GLN A 211 -5.89 23.25 -20.00
N ALA A 212 -6.28 22.63 -18.88
CA ALA A 212 -5.37 22.33 -17.78
C ALA A 212 -4.25 21.36 -18.21
N TYR A 213 -4.56 20.37 -19.05
CA TYR A 213 -3.56 19.49 -19.64
C TYR A 213 -2.58 20.23 -20.56
N GLU A 214 -3.07 21.03 -21.50
CA GLU A 214 -2.23 21.77 -22.45
C GLU A 214 -1.35 22.83 -21.76
N ALA A 215 -1.80 23.36 -20.62
CA ALA A 215 -1.01 24.26 -19.77
C ALA A 215 0.18 23.57 -19.07
N GLN A 216 0.21 22.24 -19.02
CA GLN A 216 1.33 21.52 -18.40
C GLN A 216 2.61 21.61 -19.25
N PRO A 217 3.79 21.78 -18.61
CA PRO A 217 5.08 21.63 -19.27
C PRO A 217 5.17 20.34 -20.09
N GLU A 218 5.84 20.41 -21.24
CA GLU A 218 5.97 19.28 -22.16
C GLU A 218 6.55 18.03 -21.50
N PHE A 219 7.57 18.19 -20.64
CA PHE A 219 8.21 17.07 -19.95
C PHE A 219 7.25 16.31 -19.03
N LEU A 220 6.22 16.97 -18.46
CA LEU A 220 5.18 16.28 -17.69
C LEU A 220 4.21 15.53 -18.61
N ARG A 221 3.78 16.16 -19.71
CA ARG A 221 2.88 15.54 -20.69
C ARG A 221 3.47 14.30 -21.37
N LYS A 222 4.80 14.23 -21.48
CA LYS A 222 5.56 13.11 -22.06
C LYS A 222 6.24 12.21 -21.02
N SER A 223 5.97 12.41 -19.73
CA SER A 223 6.53 11.57 -18.65
C SER A 223 5.95 10.16 -18.66
N LEU A 224 6.44 9.27 -17.77
CA LEU A 224 5.99 7.88 -17.66
C LEU A 224 4.46 7.72 -17.58
N ASN A 225 3.78 8.65 -16.90
CA ASN A 225 2.32 8.63 -16.73
C ASN A 225 1.58 9.54 -17.73
N GLY A 226 2.31 10.26 -18.57
CA GLY A 226 1.77 11.12 -19.62
C GLY A 226 1.60 10.34 -20.93
N SER A 227 0.40 10.39 -21.53
CA SER A 227 0.16 9.76 -22.84
C SER A 227 0.72 10.56 -24.01
N GLY A 228 1.34 11.71 -23.79
CA GLY A 228 1.76 12.66 -24.84
C GLY A 228 0.60 13.33 -25.60
N LYS A 229 -0.63 12.83 -25.42
CA LYS A 229 -1.88 13.34 -26.00
C LYS A 229 -3.00 13.37 -24.98
N TRP A 230 -3.92 14.33 -25.14
CA TRP A 230 -5.22 14.34 -24.46
C TRP A 230 -6.05 13.13 -24.92
N PRO A 231 -6.85 12.48 -24.05
CA PRO A 231 -7.67 11.35 -24.45
C PRO A 231 -8.74 11.76 -25.48
N GLU A 232 -9.07 10.85 -26.40
CA GLU A 232 -10.17 11.05 -27.36
C GLU A 232 -11.53 11.08 -26.65
N ASP A 233 -11.74 10.16 -25.70
CA ASP A 233 -12.88 10.15 -24.79
C ASP A 233 -12.40 10.32 -23.33
N PRO A 234 -12.18 11.56 -22.87
CA PRO A 234 -11.66 11.81 -21.53
C PRO A 234 -12.65 11.40 -20.45
N HIS A 235 -13.95 11.61 -20.68
CA HIS A 235 -14.98 11.29 -19.69
C HIS A 235 -15.06 9.79 -19.44
N LYS A 236 -15.17 8.98 -20.49
CA LYS A 236 -15.19 7.52 -20.36
C LYS A 236 -13.90 6.99 -19.74
N ARG A 237 -12.74 7.47 -20.20
CA ARG A 237 -11.44 7.08 -19.63
C ARG A 237 -11.37 7.38 -18.12
N PHE A 238 -11.86 8.53 -17.68
CA PHE A 238 -11.90 8.88 -16.27
C PHE A 238 -12.82 7.96 -15.49
N LEU A 239 -14.07 7.79 -15.94
CA LEU A 239 -15.07 6.97 -15.26
C LEU A 239 -14.63 5.51 -15.13
N ASP A 240 -14.12 4.90 -16.21
CA ASP A 240 -13.65 3.51 -16.19
C ASP A 240 -12.54 3.31 -15.14
N ASN A 241 -11.60 4.26 -15.07
CA ASN A 241 -10.52 4.22 -14.09
C ASN A 241 -11.04 4.46 -12.66
N ALA A 242 -11.89 5.46 -12.44
CA ALA A 242 -12.42 5.81 -11.13
C ALA A 242 -13.27 4.68 -10.55
N ARG A 243 -14.20 4.12 -11.34
CA ARG A 243 -15.04 2.98 -10.94
C ARG A 243 -14.18 1.76 -10.58
N THR A 244 -13.15 1.49 -11.37
CA THR A 244 -12.22 0.38 -11.09
C THR A 244 -11.42 0.60 -9.81
N CYS A 245 -10.86 1.80 -9.62
CA CYS A 245 -10.17 2.16 -8.38
C CYS A 245 -11.10 2.02 -7.16
N TYR A 246 -12.33 2.53 -7.22
CA TYR A 246 -13.28 2.47 -6.10
C TYR A 246 -13.64 1.03 -5.76
N ARG A 247 -13.83 0.16 -6.77
CA ARG A 247 -14.04 -1.28 -6.56
C ARG A 247 -12.87 -1.92 -5.80
N LEU A 248 -11.63 -1.62 -6.20
CA LEU A 248 -10.43 -2.18 -5.56
C LEU A 248 -10.23 -1.65 -4.14
N ILE A 249 -10.47 -0.37 -3.91
CA ILE A 249 -10.41 0.25 -2.58
C ILE A 249 -11.49 -0.35 -1.68
N THR A 250 -12.71 -0.55 -2.16
CA THR A 250 -13.79 -1.19 -1.37
C THR A 250 -13.45 -2.63 -0.99
N GLY A 251 -12.83 -3.38 -1.92
CA GLY A 251 -12.33 -4.73 -1.62
C GLY A 251 -11.18 -4.73 -0.61
N MET A 252 -10.31 -3.72 -0.66
CA MET A 252 -9.26 -3.53 0.34
C MET A 252 -9.83 -3.09 1.70
N ASP A 253 -10.83 -2.22 1.73
CA ASP A 253 -11.53 -1.81 2.95
C ASP A 253 -12.20 -3.01 3.62
N SER A 254 -12.83 -3.89 2.84
CA SER A 254 -13.37 -5.17 3.32
C SER A 254 -12.29 -6.08 3.93
N ALA A 255 -11.08 -6.08 3.36
CA ALA A 255 -9.94 -6.80 3.91
C ALA A 255 -9.46 -6.18 5.23
N VAL A 256 -9.41 -4.85 5.34
CA VAL A 256 -9.10 -4.15 6.60
C VAL A 256 -10.13 -4.50 7.68
N GLY A 257 -11.43 -4.48 7.35
CA GLY A 257 -12.50 -4.85 8.27
C GLY A 257 -12.45 -6.31 8.75
N ARG A 258 -11.82 -7.22 8.00
CA ARG A 258 -11.59 -8.61 8.43
C ARG A 258 -10.37 -8.76 9.35
N ILE A 259 -9.41 -7.84 9.27
CA ILE A 259 -8.16 -7.87 10.05
C ILE A 259 -8.38 -7.27 11.43
N MET A 260 -9.16 -6.19 11.51
CA MET A 260 -9.53 -5.48 12.74
C MET A 260 -10.60 -6.20 13.54
#